data_AF-A0A2M7DWL7-F1
#
_entry.id   AF-A0A2M7DWL7-F1
#
_cell.length_a   1.000
_cell.length_b   1.000
_cell.length_c   1.000
_cell.angle_alpha   90.00
_cell.angle_beta   90.00
_cell.angle_gamma   90.00
#
_symmetry.space_group_name_H-M   'P 1'
#
loop_
_entity.id
_entity.type
_entity.pdbx_description
1 polymer ?
#
loop_
_entity_poly.entity_id
_entity_poly.type
_entity_poly.pdbx_seq_one_letter_code
_entity_poly.pdbx_strand_id
1 'polypeptide(L)'
;MNLKIYINKNEEIPMDTQQPSIFAKKWFKVIVLCAVTVTVMYVMIYIDVVLRAKNAYLEGEKYWSWYENPERKKSFLDNRFKKDKDELDKKYAKKKWTEEDYNRQMDIIKFNYEREMEESSIKYAYIWYQTAVELFSPPRSKWVKLAEKKMPEAKKLWRQELTSKGIKVEDYMLE
;
A
#
# COMPACT_ATOMS: atom_id res chain seq x y z
N MET A 1 60.63 75.95 7.09
CA MET A 1 59.71 75.82 5.94
C MET A 1 58.67 74.76 6.32
N ASN A 2 57.52 75.19 6.84
CA ASN A 2 56.50 74.31 7.40
C ASN A 2 55.43 74.00 6.33
N LEU A 3 55.43 72.79 5.79
CA LEU A 3 54.33 72.31 4.94
C LEU A 3 53.17 71.84 5.83
N LYS A 4 52.08 72.61 5.85
CA LYS A 4 50.78 72.13 6.35
C LYS A 4 50.14 71.25 5.28
N ILE A 5 50.10 69.95 5.54
CA ILE A 5 49.34 68.98 4.75
C ILE A 5 47.87 69.10 5.18
N TYR A 6 47.00 69.58 4.28
CA TYR A 6 45.56 69.54 4.47
C TYR A 6 45.05 68.16 4.06
N ILE A 7 44.78 67.30 5.04
CA ILE A 7 44.07 66.03 4.81
C ILE A 7 42.57 66.36 4.77
N ASN A 8 41.98 66.28 3.57
CA ASN A 8 40.55 66.42 3.37
C ASN A 8 39.83 65.24 4.02
N LYS A 9 38.92 65.54 4.94
CA LYS A 9 38.17 64.59 5.76
C LYS A 9 36.75 64.53 5.21
N ASN A 10 36.29 63.31 4.91
CA ASN A 10 34.92 62.90 4.57
C ASN A 10 34.54 62.90 3.07
N GLU A 11 34.84 61.80 2.39
CA GLU A 11 33.92 61.23 1.40
C GLU A 11 33.50 59.84 1.94
N GLU A 12 32.40 59.81 2.69
CA GLU A 12 31.71 58.56 2.98
C GLU A 12 31.07 58.09 1.67
N ILE A 13 31.69 57.12 1.00
CA ILE A 13 31.07 56.43 -0.12
C ILE A 13 29.85 55.70 0.46
N PRO A 14 28.61 56.03 0.06
CA PRO A 14 27.45 55.29 0.52
C PRO A 14 27.61 53.86 0.03
N MET A 15 27.77 52.93 0.97
CA MET A 15 27.76 51.50 0.70
C MET A 15 26.34 51.19 0.19
N ASP A 16 26.18 51.15 -1.14
CA ASP A 16 24.93 50.79 -1.80
C ASP A 16 24.55 49.38 -1.36
N THR A 17 23.65 49.32 -0.37
CA THR A 17 22.97 48.10 0.01
C THR A 17 22.13 47.69 -1.18
N GLN A 18 22.72 46.90 -2.09
CA GLN A 18 22.06 46.32 -3.25
C GLN A 18 20.79 45.61 -2.79
N GLN A 19 19.65 46.30 -2.86
CA GLN A 19 18.37 45.69 -2.57
C GLN A 19 18.19 44.55 -3.58
N PRO A 20 17.85 43.33 -3.12
CA PRO A 20 17.71 42.20 -4.03
C PRO A 20 16.70 42.57 -5.11
N SER A 21 17.14 42.49 -6.36
CA SER A 21 16.36 42.91 -7.51
C SER A 21 14.98 42.26 -7.45
N ILE A 22 13.95 42.98 -7.88
CA ILE A 22 12.56 42.47 -7.89
C ILE A 22 12.50 41.12 -8.62
N PHE A 23 13.38 40.91 -9.59
CA PHE A 23 13.61 39.62 -10.25
C PHE A 23 14.07 38.54 -9.26
N ALA A 24 15.11 38.75 -8.47
CA ALA A 24 15.58 37.78 -7.46
C ALA A 24 14.46 37.38 -6.47
N LYS A 25 13.63 38.35 -6.04
CA LYS A 25 12.46 38.07 -5.17
C LYS A 25 11.39 37.22 -5.85
N LYS A 26 11.13 37.42 -7.15
CA LYS A 26 10.16 36.63 -7.93
C LYS A 26 10.66 35.19 -8.14
N TRP A 27 11.93 35.02 -8.50
CA TRP A 27 12.56 33.70 -8.67
C TRP A 27 12.62 32.92 -7.36
N PHE A 28 12.91 33.57 -6.24
CA PHE A 28 12.88 32.93 -4.92
C PHE A 28 11.49 32.35 -4.59
N LYS A 29 10.41 33.10 -4.85
CA LYS A 29 9.04 32.58 -4.64
C LYS A 29 8.74 31.34 -5.48
N VAL A 30 9.17 31.32 -6.74
CA VAL A 30 8.99 30.15 -7.63
C VAL A 30 9.78 28.95 -7.11
N ILE A 31 11.04 29.15 -6.72
CA ILE A 31 11.88 28.08 -6.17
C ILE A 31 11.26 27.49 -4.89
N VAL A 32 10.79 28.35 -3.98
CA VAL A 32 10.10 27.92 -2.76
C VAL A 32 8.83 27.14 -3.11
N LEU A 33 8.03 27.61 -4.05
CA LEU A 33 6.82 26.92 -4.48
C LEU A 33 7.13 25.54 -5.07
N CYS A 34 8.17 25.43 -5.91
CA CYS A 34 8.64 24.16 -6.46
C CYS A 34 9.10 23.21 -5.33
N ALA A 35 9.91 23.69 -4.38
CA ALA A 35 10.39 22.89 -3.26
C ALA A 35 9.23 22.39 -2.36
N VAL A 36 8.25 23.24 -2.08
CA VAL A 36 7.04 22.86 -1.34
C VAL A 36 6.25 21.79 -2.09
N THR A 37 6.06 21.97 -3.40
CA THR A 37 5.34 21.00 -4.24
C THR A 37 6.01 19.63 -4.20
N VAL A 38 7.33 19.60 -4.38
CA VAL A 38 8.13 18.36 -4.30
C VAL A 38 8.00 17.72 -2.91
N THR A 39 8.07 18.53 -1.85
CA THR A 39 7.93 18.04 -0.47
C THR A 39 6.55 17.41 -0.24
N VAL A 40 5.48 18.07 -0.67
CA VAL A 40 4.10 17.54 -0.56
C VAL A 40 3.96 16.23 -1.32
N MET A 41 4.51 16.13 -2.53
CA MET A 41 4.50 14.90 -3.32
C MET A 41 5.19 13.74 -2.58
N TYR A 42 6.38 13.97 -1.98
CA TYR A 42 7.06 12.95 -1.20
C TYR A 42 6.27 12.53 0.04
N VAL A 43 5.62 13.47 0.73
CA VAL A 43 4.73 13.17 1.87
C VAL A 43 3.55 12.31 1.43
N MET A 44 2.91 12.63 0.30
CA MET A 44 1.81 11.84 -0.24
C MET A 44 2.23 10.41 -0.59
N ILE A 45 3.38 10.24 -1.25
CA ILE A 45 3.94 8.92 -1.58
C ILE A 45 4.22 8.13 -0.30
N TYR A 46 4.84 8.76 0.70
CA TYR A 46 5.12 8.12 1.98
C TYR A 46 3.83 7.62 2.66
N ILE A 47 2.79 8.47 2.71
CA ILE A 47 1.51 8.11 3.32
C ILE A 47 0.84 6.97 2.55
N ASP A 48 0.78 7.03 1.22
CA ASP A 48 0.19 5.99 0.38
C ASP A 48 0.86 4.63 0.63
N VAL A 49 2.19 4.57 0.57
CA VAL A 49 2.95 3.33 0.80
C VAL A 49 2.71 2.76 2.20
N VAL A 50 2.69 3.61 3.23
CA VAL A 50 2.41 3.16 4.61
C VAL A 50 0.99 2.62 4.76
N LEU A 51 0.00 3.25 4.11
CA LEU A 51 -1.39 2.77 4.13
C LEU A 51 -1.56 1.46 3.35
N ARG A 52 -0.85 1.28 2.23
CA ARG A 52 -0.84 0.01 1.50
C ARG A 52 -0.17 -1.11 2.29
N ALA A 53 0.93 -0.82 2.98
CA ALA A 53 1.56 -1.76 3.90
C ALA A 53 0.61 -2.18 5.04
N LYS A 54 -0.14 -1.21 5.59
CA LYS A 54 -1.17 -1.49 6.60
C LYS A 54 -2.26 -2.42 6.05
N ASN A 55 -2.80 -2.11 4.87
CA ASN A 55 -3.87 -2.90 4.27
C ASN A 55 -3.40 -4.32 3.94
N ALA A 56 -2.21 -4.48 3.36
CA ALA A 56 -1.63 -5.79 3.09
C ALA A 56 -1.40 -6.59 4.38
N TYR A 57 -0.88 -5.95 5.43
CA TYR A 57 -0.73 -6.61 6.74
C TYR A 57 -2.07 -7.07 7.32
N LEU A 58 -3.09 -6.19 7.33
CA LEU A 58 -4.42 -6.52 7.87
C LEU A 58 -5.11 -7.62 7.06
N GLU A 59 -4.91 -7.64 5.75
CA GLU A 59 -5.40 -8.70 4.89
C GLU A 59 -4.70 -10.04 5.25
N GLY A 60 -3.40 -10.01 5.51
CA GLY A 60 -2.66 -11.15 6.06
C GLY A 60 -3.24 -11.65 7.39
N GLU A 61 -3.52 -10.74 8.34
CA GLU A 61 -4.16 -11.07 9.62
C GLU A 61 -5.57 -11.67 9.45
N LYS A 62 -6.33 -11.21 8.46
CA LYS A 62 -7.64 -11.81 8.13
C LYS A 62 -7.48 -13.28 7.76
N TYR A 63 -6.59 -13.59 6.81
CA TYR A 63 -6.34 -14.96 6.40
C TYR A 63 -5.73 -15.81 7.50
N TRP A 64 -4.86 -15.23 8.34
CA TRP A 64 -4.36 -15.89 9.54
C TRP A 64 -5.52 -16.29 10.47
N SER A 65 -6.44 -15.36 10.74
CA SER A 65 -7.60 -15.64 11.59
C SER A 65 -8.53 -16.71 11.02
N TRP A 66 -8.60 -16.84 9.69
CA TRP A 66 -9.33 -17.89 8.99
C TRP A 66 -8.64 -19.25 9.08
N TYR A 67 -7.31 -19.27 9.07
CA TYR A 67 -6.55 -20.48 9.35
C TYR A 67 -6.80 -20.97 10.79
N GLU A 68 -6.76 -20.07 11.77
CA GLU A 68 -7.05 -20.41 13.17
C GLU A 68 -8.51 -20.82 13.40
N ASN A 69 -9.44 -20.22 12.66
CA ASN A 69 -10.88 -20.46 12.80
C ASN A 69 -11.54 -20.64 11.42
N PRO A 70 -11.50 -21.86 10.84
CA PRO A 70 -12.07 -22.12 9.51
C PRO A 70 -13.56 -21.79 9.38
N GLU A 71 -14.32 -21.88 10.46
CA GLU A 71 -15.73 -21.49 10.49
C GLU A 71 -15.96 -20.01 10.18
N ARG A 72 -15.00 -19.14 10.51
CA ARG A 72 -15.07 -17.70 10.16
C ARG A 72 -14.92 -17.50 8.66
N LYS A 73 -14.03 -18.25 8.02
CA LYS A 73 -13.86 -18.24 6.56
C LYS A 73 -15.16 -18.67 5.89
N LYS A 74 -15.69 -19.82 6.30
CA LYS A 74 -16.95 -20.37 5.79
C LYS A 74 -18.09 -19.37 5.93
N SER A 75 -18.30 -18.84 7.14
CA SER A 75 -19.35 -17.85 7.41
C SER A 75 -19.20 -16.59 6.55
N PHE A 76 -17.96 -16.11 6.35
CA PHE A 76 -17.69 -14.96 5.50
C PHE A 76 -18.03 -15.26 4.04
N LEU A 77 -17.59 -16.40 3.51
CA LEU A 77 -17.82 -16.80 2.13
C LEU A 77 -19.29 -17.13 1.84
N ASP A 78 -19.99 -17.77 2.77
CA ASP A 78 -21.43 -18.06 2.66
C ASP A 78 -22.24 -16.76 2.55
N ASN A 79 -21.91 -15.76 3.38
CA ASN A 79 -22.57 -14.45 3.33
C ASN A 79 -22.27 -13.70 2.02
N ARG A 80 -21.03 -13.78 1.53
CA ARG A 80 -20.64 -13.19 0.23
C ARG A 80 -21.39 -13.86 -0.92
N PHE A 81 -21.39 -15.19 -0.96
CA PHE A 81 -22.10 -15.97 -1.96
C PHE A 81 -23.59 -15.63 -1.99
N LYS A 82 -24.23 -15.58 -0.82
CA LYS A 82 -25.65 -15.20 -0.70
C LYS A 82 -25.91 -13.80 -1.25
N LYS A 83 -25.06 -12.82 -0.90
CA LYS A 83 -25.19 -11.44 -1.39
C LYS A 83 -25.06 -11.36 -2.91
N ASP A 84 -24.04 -11.99 -3.47
CA ASP A 84 -23.77 -11.97 -4.91
C ASP A 84 -24.90 -12.66 -5.68
N LYS A 85 -25.41 -13.77 -5.16
CA LYS A 85 -26.61 -14.45 -5.67
C LYS A 85 -27.85 -13.55 -5.61
N ASP A 86 -28.14 -12.94 -4.47
CA ASP A 86 -29.30 -12.05 -4.30
C ASP A 86 -29.23 -10.84 -5.25
N GLU A 87 -28.03 -10.30 -5.51
CA GLU A 87 -27.82 -9.23 -6.49
C GLU A 87 -28.05 -9.70 -7.93
N LEU A 88 -27.60 -10.92 -8.26
CA LEU A 88 -27.83 -11.54 -9.57
C LEU A 88 -29.31 -11.82 -9.81
N ASP A 89 -30.01 -12.38 -8.82
CA ASP A 89 -31.45 -12.66 -8.86
C ASP A 89 -32.26 -11.37 -9.07
N LYS A 90 -31.88 -10.27 -8.41
CA LYS A 90 -32.50 -8.95 -8.62
C LYS A 90 -32.26 -8.41 -10.04
N LYS A 91 -31.10 -8.67 -10.65
CA LYS A 91 -30.80 -8.26 -12.03
C LYS A 91 -31.62 -9.06 -13.03
N TYR A 92 -31.75 -10.37 -12.79
CA TYR A 92 -32.56 -11.27 -13.62
C TYR A 92 -34.05 -10.94 -13.53
N ALA A 93 -34.59 -10.74 -12.33
CA ALA A 93 -36.00 -10.36 -12.12
C ALA A 93 -36.38 -9.04 -12.81
N LYS A 94 -35.43 -8.11 -12.95
CA LYS A 94 -35.61 -6.85 -13.69
C LYS A 94 -35.54 -7.03 -15.22
N LYS A 95 -35.49 -8.26 -15.73
CA LYS A 95 -35.30 -8.61 -17.15
C LYS A 95 -34.10 -7.92 -17.80
N LYS A 96 -33.09 -7.54 -17.01
CA LYS A 96 -31.88 -6.89 -17.53
C LYS A 96 -30.92 -7.90 -18.16
N TRP A 97 -31.13 -9.20 -17.92
CA TRP A 97 -30.22 -10.30 -18.22
C TRP A 97 -31.00 -11.43 -18.88
N THR A 98 -30.38 -12.10 -19.85
CA THR A 98 -30.91 -13.33 -20.43
C THR A 98 -30.74 -14.49 -19.44
N GLU A 99 -31.45 -15.60 -19.66
CA GLU A 99 -31.28 -16.83 -18.87
C GLU A 99 -29.86 -17.39 -19.00
N GLU A 100 -29.27 -17.32 -20.19
CA GLU A 100 -27.89 -17.75 -20.43
C GLU A 100 -26.89 -16.92 -19.63
N ASP A 101 -27.02 -15.59 -19.62
CA ASP A 101 -26.13 -14.72 -18.87
C ASP A 101 -26.26 -14.92 -17.35
N TYR A 102 -27.48 -15.19 -16.87
CA TYR A 102 -27.73 -15.51 -15.47
C TYR A 102 -27.01 -16.80 -15.07
N ASN A 103 -27.20 -17.89 -15.83
CA ASN A 103 -26.56 -19.17 -15.56
C ASN A 103 -25.04 -19.06 -15.59
N ARG A 104 -24.49 -18.36 -16.59
CA ARG A 104 -23.05 -18.11 -16.70
C ARG A 104 -22.49 -17.39 -15.47
N GLN A 105 -23.18 -16.37 -14.95
CA GLN A 105 -22.72 -15.68 -13.74
C GLN A 105 -22.91 -16.51 -12.48
N MET A 106 -23.99 -17.28 -12.39
CA MET A 106 -24.20 -18.18 -11.26
C MET A 106 -23.06 -19.20 -11.17
N ASP A 107 -22.63 -19.75 -12.31
CA ASP A 107 -21.49 -20.66 -12.39
C ASP A 107 -20.19 -19.97 -11.96
N ILE A 108 -19.95 -18.73 -12.37
CA ILE A 108 -18.78 -17.94 -11.93
C ILE A 108 -18.80 -17.70 -10.42
N ILE A 109 -19.95 -17.30 -9.86
CA ILE A 109 -20.10 -17.06 -8.42
C ILE A 109 -19.86 -18.35 -7.64
N LYS A 110 -20.44 -19.46 -8.08
CA LYS A 110 -20.26 -20.79 -7.47
C LYS A 110 -18.80 -21.25 -7.55
N PHE A 111 -18.18 -21.16 -8.72
CA PHE A 111 -16.78 -21.52 -8.92
C PHE A 111 -15.86 -20.71 -8.01
N ASN A 112 -16.07 -19.39 -7.92
CA ASN A 112 -15.28 -18.52 -7.04
C ASN A 112 -15.44 -18.91 -5.56
N TYR A 113 -16.66 -19.20 -5.12
CA TYR A 113 -16.93 -19.65 -3.76
C TYR A 113 -16.21 -20.98 -3.45
N GLU A 114 -16.34 -21.99 -4.31
CA GLU A 114 -15.71 -23.30 -4.11
C GLU A 114 -14.19 -23.18 -4.09
N ARG A 115 -13.61 -22.46 -5.06
CA ARG A 115 -12.18 -22.18 -5.12
C ARG A 115 -11.68 -21.47 -3.85
N GLU A 116 -12.34 -20.38 -3.44
CA GLU A 116 -11.94 -19.64 -2.24
C GLU A 116 -12.08 -20.52 -0.98
N MET A 117 -13.05 -21.43 -0.90
CA MET A 117 -13.23 -22.38 0.21
C MET A 117 -12.08 -23.38 0.30
N GLU A 118 -11.64 -23.95 -0.83
CA GLU A 118 -10.56 -24.95 -0.89
C GLU A 118 -9.17 -24.34 -0.68
N GLU A 119 -9.01 -23.08 -1.05
CA GLU A 119 -7.72 -22.40 -1.00
C GLU A 119 -7.15 -22.27 0.43
N SER A 120 -5.85 -22.48 0.58
CA SER A 120 -5.16 -22.41 1.87
C SER A 120 -5.15 -20.99 2.42
N SER A 121 -5.78 -20.78 3.58
CA SER A 121 -5.76 -19.47 4.24
C SER A 121 -4.36 -19.10 4.70
N ILE A 122 -3.57 -20.05 5.20
CA ILE A 122 -2.23 -19.75 5.68
C ILE A 122 -1.25 -19.39 4.56
N LYS A 123 -1.41 -19.98 3.36
CA LYS A 123 -0.71 -19.55 2.14
C LYS A 123 -0.99 -18.09 1.84
N TYR A 124 -2.26 -17.67 1.86
CA TYR A 124 -2.61 -16.28 1.59
C TYR A 124 -2.11 -15.32 2.67
N ALA A 125 -2.14 -15.73 3.94
CA ALA A 125 -1.54 -14.94 5.00
C ALA A 125 -0.06 -14.65 4.71
N TYR A 126 0.72 -15.68 4.34
CA TYR A 126 2.11 -15.53 3.93
C TYR A 126 2.27 -14.54 2.76
N ILE A 127 1.52 -14.73 1.66
CA ILE A 127 1.61 -13.87 0.46
C ILE A 127 1.31 -12.41 0.80
N TRP A 128 0.31 -12.15 1.64
CA TRP A 128 -0.04 -10.79 2.02
C TRP A 128 0.99 -10.14 2.94
N TYR A 129 1.61 -10.91 3.84
CA TYR A 129 2.74 -10.40 4.60
C TYR A 129 3.97 -10.15 3.71
N GLN A 130 4.28 -11.05 2.77
CA GLN A 130 5.33 -10.87 1.78
C GLN A 130 5.10 -9.60 0.95
N THR A 131 3.87 -9.40 0.49
CA THR A 131 3.45 -8.18 -0.22
C THR A 131 3.71 -6.92 0.61
N ALA A 132 3.41 -6.96 1.91
CA ALA A 132 3.67 -5.84 2.81
C ALA A 132 5.17 -5.52 2.92
N VAL A 133 6.03 -6.54 2.90
CA VAL A 133 7.49 -6.39 3.04
C VAL A 133 8.16 -6.00 1.74
N GLU A 134 7.85 -6.68 0.65
CA GLU A 134 8.54 -6.53 -0.64
C GLU A 134 8.06 -5.33 -1.44
N LEU A 135 6.76 -5.04 -1.46
CA LEU A 135 6.22 -3.98 -2.31
C LEU A 135 6.15 -2.62 -1.61
N PHE A 136 6.14 -2.59 -0.27
CA PHE A 136 5.91 -1.37 0.50
C PHE A 136 7.07 -1.01 1.45
N SER A 137 8.27 -1.49 1.12
CA SER A 137 9.53 -1.11 1.76
C SER A 137 10.54 -0.64 0.69
N PRO A 138 11.14 0.56 0.83
CA PRO A 138 10.97 1.55 1.90
C PRO A 138 9.67 2.40 1.80
N PRO A 139 9.19 3.01 2.91
CA PRO A 139 9.78 3.08 4.24
C PRO A 139 9.47 1.84 5.11
N ARG A 140 10.39 1.51 6.03
CA ARG A 140 10.24 0.38 6.96
C ARG A 140 9.28 0.71 8.12
N SER A 141 7.99 0.84 7.76
CA SER A 141 6.90 1.23 8.67
C SER A 141 6.63 0.16 9.74
N LYS A 142 5.78 0.49 10.73
CA LYS A 142 5.36 -0.47 11.76
C LYS A 142 4.75 -1.74 11.14
N TRP A 143 3.96 -1.59 10.08
CA TRP A 143 3.26 -2.70 9.42
C TRP A 143 4.21 -3.63 8.68
N VAL A 144 5.19 -3.07 7.98
CA VAL A 144 6.30 -3.83 7.37
C VAL A 144 7.03 -4.67 8.43
N LYS A 145 7.39 -4.06 9.56
CA LYS A 145 8.07 -4.76 10.66
C LYS A 145 7.23 -5.86 11.29
N LEU A 146 5.91 -5.70 11.35
CA LEU A 146 5.00 -6.74 11.86
C LEU A 146 4.88 -7.90 10.86
N ALA A 147 4.74 -7.58 9.57
CA ALA A 147 4.71 -8.56 8.49
C ALA A 147 6.00 -9.38 8.44
N GLU A 148 7.18 -8.73 8.47
CA GLU A 148 8.50 -9.40 8.51
C GLU A 148 8.59 -10.42 9.66
N LYS A 149 8.01 -10.11 10.83
CA LYS A 149 8.00 -11.02 11.99
C LYS A 149 7.07 -12.21 11.80
N LYS A 150 5.94 -12.02 11.11
CA LYS A 150 4.89 -13.04 10.92
C LYS A 150 5.17 -13.98 9.74
N MET A 151 5.86 -13.50 8.70
CA MET A 151 6.15 -14.28 7.48
C MET A 151 6.79 -15.66 7.76
N PRO A 152 7.83 -15.81 8.60
CA PRO A 152 8.47 -17.10 8.80
C PRO A 152 7.53 -18.13 9.45
N GLU A 153 6.67 -17.66 10.36
CA GLU A 153 5.67 -18.48 11.02
C GLU A 153 4.60 -18.95 10.02
N ALA A 154 4.08 -18.04 9.19
CA ALA A 154 3.14 -18.35 8.12
C ALA A 154 3.70 -19.41 7.15
N LYS A 155 4.96 -19.21 6.70
CA LYS A 155 5.65 -20.13 5.79
C LYS A 155 5.82 -21.52 6.40
N LYS A 156 6.15 -21.60 7.69
CA LYS A 156 6.26 -22.88 8.41
C LYS A 156 4.91 -23.61 8.49
N LEU A 157 3.85 -22.91 8.87
CA LEU A 157 2.50 -23.48 8.97
C LEU A 157 1.97 -23.92 7.59
N TRP A 158 2.25 -23.14 6.54
CA TRP A 158 1.91 -23.52 5.17
C TRP A 158 2.63 -24.80 4.73
N ARG A 159 3.93 -24.92 5.01
CA ARG A 159 4.69 -26.16 4.76
C ARG A 159 4.06 -27.37 5.48
N GLN A 160 3.62 -27.19 6.72
CA GLN A 160 2.95 -28.25 7.48
C GLN A 160 1.62 -28.65 6.85
N GLU A 161 0.82 -27.69 6.37
CA GLU A 161 -0.44 -27.96 5.67
C GLU A 161 -0.23 -28.75 4.37
N LEU A 162 0.80 -28.41 3.59
CA LEU A 162 1.12 -29.17 2.37
C LEU A 162 1.58 -30.60 2.71
N THR A 163 2.39 -30.74 3.75
CA THR A 163 2.88 -32.04 4.21
C THR A 163 1.74 -32.93 4.70
N SER A 164 0.76 -32.37 5.43
CA SER A 164 -0.41 -33.13 5.90
C SER A 164 -1.34 -33.56 4.76
N LYS A 165 -1.32 -32.83 3.63
CA LYS A 165 -1.98 -33.21 2.38
C LYS A 165 -1.21 -34.24 1.55
N GLY A 166 -0.06 -34.72 2.04
CA GLY A 166 0.78 -35.69 1.32
C GLY A 166 1.58 -35.09 0.15
N ILE A 167 1.67 -33.77 0.07
CA ILE A 167 2.40 -33.07 -0.98
C ILE A 167 3.86 -32.97 -0.55
N LYS A 168 4.78 -33.45 -1.39
CA LYS A 168 6.22 -33.27 -1.17
C LYS A 168 6.56 -31.79 -1.36
N VAL A 169 6.98 -31.13 -0.29
CA VAL A 169 7.28 -29.69 -0.31
C VAL A 169 8.75 -29.48 -0.64
N GLU A 170 9.01 -28.77 -1.72
CA GLU A 170 10.35 -28.31 -2.12
C GLU A 170 10.47 -26.80 -1.84
N ASP A 171 11.68 -26.31 -1.56
CA ASP A 171 11.85 -24.94 -1.03
C ASP A 171 11.35 -23.85 -2.00
N TYR A 172 11.50 -24.05 -3.32
CA TYR A 172 10.98 -23.15 -4.35
C TYR A 172 9.45 -23.05 -4.40
N MET A 173 8.74 -24.00 -3.79
CA MET A 173 7.26 -23.94 -3.72
C MET A 173 6.77 -22.93 -2.67
N LEU A 174 7.67 -22.42 -1.84
CA LEU A 174 7.38 -21.53 -0.72
C LEU A 174 8.11 -20.17 -0.85
N GLU A 175 8.68 -19.88 -2.02
CA GLU A 175 9.37 -18.63 -2.36
C GLU A 175 8.47 -17.74 -3.22
#